data_AF-A0A6B1APL5-F1
#
_entry.id   AF-A0A6B1APL5-F1
#
_cell.length_a   1.000
_cell.length_b   1.000
_cell.length_c   1.000
_cell.angle_alpha   90.00
_cell.angle_beta   90.00
_cell.angle_gamma   90.00
#
_symmetry.space_group_name_H-M   'P 1'
#
loop_
_entity.id
_entity.type
_entity.pdbx_description
1 polymer ?
#
loop_
_entity_poly.entity_id
_entity_poly.type
_entity_poly.pdbx_seq_one_letter_code
_entity_poly.pdbx_strand_id
1 'polypeptide(L)'
;MIFRKLAILAVIFAASVSVAQAQTLRGSRDSVQRQYDIAVRDGFDFVASSSEISGLVESGQLLRVVENRNLILHDVSNPYARPAVKLLLDRLSAQYRRACGEQLTVTSLLRPQNRQPANAASNSVHPAGMAVDLRIPDRGRCRSWLEQTLLSLEGSGVLDVTRERWPPHYHVAVFTTPYQNYVAALTDSNREYRVRRGDSLWEIAQTMGVSLAQLRAVNGISGDLINIGQRLQIPAIASNTAVSAGTTIDKIEYTVRRGDSLWRIARRYNTSVAQIMRQNNLNSDVLEVNQVLQVTPGSSS
;
A
#
# COMPACT_ATOMS: atom_id res chain seq x y z
N MET A 1 26.49 41.37 -44.16
CA MET A 1 26.91 40.00 -43.78
C MET A 1 26.44 39.78 -42.34
N ILE A 2 25.25 39.18 -42.12
CA ILE A 2 25.02 37.73 -41.86
C ILE A 2 25.86 37.31 -40.64
N PHE A 3 25.29 37.01 -39.47
CA PHE A 3 24.72 35.71 -39.13
C PHE A 3 23.59 35.82 -38.08
N ARG A 4 22.41 35.27 -38.42
CA ARG A 4 21.37 34.89 -37.45
C ARG A 4 21.83 33.62 -36.72
N LYS A 5 21.93 33.66 -35.39
CA LYS A 5 22.08 32.45 -34.57
C LYS A 5 20.72 31.72 -34.55
N LEU A 6 20.60 30.62 -35.29
CA LEU A 6 19.53 29.65 -35.09
C LEU A 6 19.79 28.92 -33.77
N ALA A 7 18.88 29.07 -32.81
CA ALA A 7 18.80 28.16 -31.68
C ALA A 7 18.16 26.86 -32.18
N ILE A 8 18.95 25.79 -32.29
CA ILE A 8 18.46 24.45 -32.56
C ILE A 8 17.77 23.97 -31.28
N LEU A 9 16.45 23.94 -31.30
CA LEU A 9 15.65 23.26 -30.28
C LEU A 9 15.93 21.77 -30.42
N ALA A 10 16.75 21.21 -29.53
CA ALA A 10 16.90 19.76 -29.42
C ALA A 10 15.57 19.21 -28.87
N VAL A 11 14.71 18.73 -29.77
CA VAL A 11 13.55 17.92 -29.40
C VAL A 11 14.11 16.61 -28.85
N ILE A 12 14.17 16.52 -27.52
CA ILE A 12 14.38 15.25 -26.84
C ILE A 12 13.14 14.41 -27.14
N PHE A 13 13.29 13.47 -28.08
CA PHE A 13 12.33 12.41 -28.30
C PHE A 13 12.34 11.55 -27.03
N ALA A 14 11.46 11.87 -26.07
CA ALA A 14 11.10 10.92 -25.03
C ALA A 14 10.44 9.76 -25.77
N ALA A 15 11.16 8.64 -25.88
CA ALA A 15 10.60 7.39 -26.35
C ALA A 15 9.41 7.08 -25.45
N SER A 16 8.20 7.31 -25.98
CA SER A 16 6.96 6.93 -25.35
C SER A 16 6.96 5.42 -25.27
N VAL A 17 7.33 4.90 -24.10
CA VAL A 17 7.08 3.50 -23.77
C VAL A 17 5.57 3.32 -23.91
N SER A 18 5.19 2.47 -24.86
CA SER A 18 3.82 2.22 -25.28
C SER A 18 2.95 1.77 -24.10
N VAL A 19 2.14 2.68 -23.56
CA VAL A 19 1.11 2.46 -22.52
C VAL A 19 -0.14 1.83 -23.14
N ALA A 20 0.03 0.76 -23.92
CA ALA A 20 -1.06 0.15 -24.70
C ALA A 20 -1.35 -1.31 -24.28
N GLN A 21 -1.01 -1.71 -23.06
CA GLN A 21 -1.78 -2.79 -22.44
C GLN A 21 -3.14 -2.21 -22.07
N ALA A 22 -4.09 -2.41 -22.98
CA ALA A 22 -5.37 -1.73 -22.97
C ALA A 22 -6.12 -1.94 -21.64
N GLN A 23 -6.46 -0.82 -21.00
CA GLN A 23 -7.34 -0.65 -19.83
C GLN A 23 -8.75 -1.21 -20.09
N THR A 24 -8.88 -2.53 -20.21
CA THR A 24 -10.07 -3.17 -20.78
C THR A 24 -10.86 -3.98 -19.76
N LEU A 25 -10.46 -3.97 -18.48
CA LEU A 25 -10.93 -4.89 -17.42
C LEU A 25 -10.74 -6.37 -17.78
N ARG A 26 -9.99 -6.66 -18.86
CA ARG A 26 -9.74 -8.01 -19.32
C ARG A 26 -8.46 -8.49 -18.66
N GLY A 27 -8.61 -9.43 -17.75
CA GLY A 27 -7.47 -10.14 -17.20
C GLY A 27 -6.73 -10.94 -18.27
N SER A 28 -5.45 -11.20 -18.01
CA SER A 28 -4.61 -12.08 -18.81
C SER A 28 -3.71 -12.88 -17.88
N ARG A 29 -3.19 -14.02 -18.36
CA ARG A 29 -2.20 -14.79 -17.59
C ARG A 29 -0.96 -13.94 -17.25
N ASP A 30 -0.56 -13.06 -18.15
CA ASP A 30 0.57 -12.13 -17.95
C ASP A 30 0.27 -11.09 -16.87
N SER A 31 -0.98 -10.61 -16.79
CA SER A 31 -1.44 -9.73 -15.71
C SER A 31 -1.36 -10.43 -14.36
N VAL A 32 -1.88 -11.65 -14.25
CA VAL A 32 -1.79 -12.43 -13.00
C VAL A 32 -0.33 -12.72 -12.62
N GLN A 33 0.51 -13.09 -13.59
CA GLN A 33 1.94 -13.33 -13.33
C GLN A 33 2.65 -12.06 -12.85
N ARG A 34 2.37 -10.91 -13.46
CA ARG A 34 2.94 -9.62 -13.03
C ARG A 34 2.56 -9.27 -11.60
N GLN A 35 1.30 -9.49 -11.21
CA GLN A 35 0.86 -9.26 -9.84
C GLN A 35 1.66 -10.12 -8.86
N TYR A 36 1.84 -11.40 -9.17
CA TYR A 36 2.66 -12.32 -8.38
C TYR A 36 4.11 -11.86 -8.29
N ASP A 37 4.73 -11.51 -9.41
CA ASP A 37 6.13 -11.05 -9.46
C ASP A 37 6.31 -9.77 -8.63
N ILE A 38 5.34 -8.86 -8.64
CA ILE A 38 5.34 -7.66 -7.77
C ILE A 38 5.25 -8.06 -6.31
N ALA A 39 4.35 -8.98 -5.93
CA ALA A 39 4.24 -9.45 -4.56
C ALA A 39 5.55 -10.09 -4.06
N VAL A 40 6.19 -10.91 -4.89
CA VAL A 40 7.49 -11.55 -4.58
C VAL A 40 8.61 -10.51 -4.49
N ARG A 41 8.69 -9.60 -5.46
CA ARG A 41 9.68 -8.51 -5.48
C ARG A 41 9.53 -7.59 -4.27
N ASP A 42 8.30 -7.30 -3.87
CA ASP A 42 7.99 -6.48 -2.69
C ASP A 42 8.14 -7.29 -1.38
N GLY A 43 8.50 -8.58 -1.49
CA GLY A 43 8.80 -9.50 -0.39
C GLY A 43 7.61 -9.79 0.51
N PHE A 44 6.43 -9.92 -0.08
CA PHE A 44 5.22 -10.25 0.66
C PHE A 44 5.20 -11.72 1.06
N ASP A 45 4.97 -11.95 2.36
CA ASP A 45 4.55 -13.26 2.86
C ASP A 45 3.23 -13.67 2.20
N PHE A 46 3.19 -14.89 1.66
CA PHE A 46 1.96 -15.53 1.20
C PHE A 46 1.42 -16.40 2.33
N VAL A 47 0.35 -15.93 2.97
CA VAL A 47 -0.23 -16.58 4.15
C VAL A 47 -0.69 -17.99 3.81
N ALA A 48 -0.09 -19.00 4.43
CA ALA A 48 -0.46 -20.39 4.16
C ALA A 48 -1.76 -20.75 4.88
N SER A 49 -1.94 -20.26 6.12
CA SER A 49 -3.07 -20.56 6.98
C SER A 49 -3.54 -19.38 7.84
N SER A 50 -4.80 -19.40 8.30
CA SER A 50 -5.33 -18.34 9.16
C SER A 50 -4.57 -18.13 10.49
N SER A 51 -3.81 -19.13 10.96
CA SER A 51 -3.00 -19.02 12.19
C SER A 51 -1.80 -18.09 12.05
N GLU A 52 -1.33 -17.80 10.83
CA GLU A 52 -0.22 -16.87 10.59
C GLU A 52 -0.65 -15.40 10.59
N ILE A 53 -1.97 -15.14 10.49
CA ILE A 53 -2.51 -13.79 10.32
C ILE A 53 -2.17 -12.90 11.52
N SER A 54 -2.27 -13.41 12.75
CA SER A 54 -2.04 -12.60 13.96
C SER A 54 -0.64 -11.99 13.97
N GLY A 55 0.40 -12.76 13.65
CA GLY A 55 1.77 -12.26 13.59
C GLY A 55 1.97 -11.18 12.51
N LEU A 56 1.26 -11.29 11.38
CA LEU A 56 1.29 -10.26 10.34
C LEU A 56 0.52 -9.01 10.74
N VAL A 57 -0.56 -9.14 11.50
CA VAL A 57 -1.30 -7.98 12.06
C VAL A 57 -0.45 -7.29 13.13
N GLU A 58 0.13 -8.03 14.06
CA GLU A 58 1.00 -7.50 15.13
C GLU A 58 2.25 -6.80 14.59
N SER A 59 2.74 -7.25 13.43
CA SER A 59 3.89 -6.63 12.76
C SER A 59 3.50 -5.48 11.82
N GLY A 60 2.20 -5.16 11.71
CA GLY A 60 1.65 -4.11 10.86
C GLY A 60 1.60 -4.46 9.36
N GLN A 61 2.05 -5.65 8.99
CA GLN A 61 2.07 -6.13 7.62
C GLN A 61 0.67 -6.27 7.01
N LEU A 62 -0.31 -6.63 7.83
CA LEU A 62 -1.72 -6.70 7.46
C LEU A 62 -2.55 -5.84 8.40
N LEU A 63 -3.47 -5.07 7.84
CA LEU A 63 -4.38 -4.22 8.59
C LEU A 63 -5.80 -4.72 8.47
N ARG A 64 -6.54 -4.63 9.57
CA ARG A 64 -7.96 -4.99 9.56
C ARG A 64 -8.76 -3.95 8.77
N VAL A 65 -9.53 -4.42 7.80
CA VAL A 65 -10.54 -3.63 7.10
C VAL A 65 -11.82 -3.67 7.92
N VAL A 66 -12.39 -2.50 8.21
CA VAL A 66 -13.56 -2.37 9.08
C VAL A 66 -14.71 -1.75 8.28
N GLU A 67 -15.87 -2.38 8.37
CA GLU A 67 -17.12 -1.85 7.81
C GLU A 67 -17.44 -0.47 8.38
N ASN A 68 -18.03 0.37 7.55
CA ASN A 68 -18.46 1.70 7.94
C ASN A 68 -19.53 2.21 6.97
N ARG A 69 -19.97 3.46 7.16
CA ARG A 69 -21.00 4.09 6.32
C ARG A 69 -20.73 4.11 4.81
N ASN A 70 -19.48 3.89 4.39
CA ASN A 70 -19.06 3.90 2.98
C ASN A 70 -18.77 2.49 2.43
N LEU A 71 -18.48 1.50 3.29
CA LEU A 71 -17.97 0.19 2.89
C LEU A 71 -18.64 -0.93 3.69
N ILE A 72 -19.01 -2.01 3.01
CA ILE A 72 -19.55 -3.24 3.61
C ILE A 72 -18.70 -4.45 3.19
N LEU A 73 -18.54 -5.42 4.08
CA LEU A 73 -17.83 -6.67 3.87
C LEU A 73 -18.88 -7.79 3.73
N HIS A 74 -18.98 -8.39 2.55
CA HIS A 74 -19.93 -9.47 2.28
C HIS A 74 -19.19 -10.80 2.23
N ASP A 75 -19.43 -11.68 3.20
CA ASP A 75 -18.82 -13.02 3.34
C ASP A 75 -17.27 -13.02 3.42
N VAL A 76 -16.67 -11.97 3.99
CA VAL A 76 -15.22 -11.86 4.12
C VAL A 76 -14.75 -12.46 5.45
N SER A 77 -14.29 -13.71 5.43
CA SER A 77 -13.84 -14.41 6.65
C SER A 77 -12.54 -13.86 7.25
N ASN A 78 -11.61 -13.37 6.42
CA ASN A 78 -10.35 -12.77 6.88
C ASN A 78 -10.30 -11.31 6.40
N PRO A 79 -10.86 -10.36 7.19
CA PRO A 79 -11.00 -8.96 6.79
C PRO A 79 -9.69 -8.20 6.96
N TYR A 80 -8.62 -8.69 6.36
CA TYR A 80 -7.27 -8.14 6.47
C TYR A 80 -6.70 -7.87 5.09
N ALA A 81 -5.91 -6.81 4.96
CA ALA A 81 -5.27 -6.46 3.70
C ALA A 81 -3.95 -5.73 3.97
N ARG A 82 -3.09 -5.65 2.95
CA ARG A 82 -1.90 -4.79 3.03
C ARG A 82 -2.32 -3.32 3.24
N PRO A 83 -1.50 -2.49 3.91
CA PRO A 83 -1.84 -1.10 4.21
C PRO A 83 -2.29 -0.27 2.98
N ALA A 84 -1.64 -0.44 1.84
CA ALA A 84 -2.02 0.26 0.60
C ALA A 84 -3.41 -0.17 0.08
N VAL A 85 -3.77 -1.44 0.22
CA VAL A 85 -5.12 -1.93 -0.13
C VAL A 85 -6.16 -1.31 0.80
N LYS A 86 -5.89 -1.25 2.11
CA LYS A 86 -6.78 -0.59 3.06
C LYS A 86 -6.94 0.91 2.74
N LEU A 87 -5.85 1.60 2.43
CA LEU A 87 -5.89 3.00 1.99
C LEU A 87 -6.76 3.18 0.73
N LEU A 88 -6.59 2.29 -0.25
CA LEU A 88 -7.41 2.31 -1.46
C LEU A 88 -8.89 2.18 -1.11
N LEU A 89 -9.25 1.20 -0.28
CA LEU A 89 -10.63 0.97 0.12
C LEU A 89 -11.22 2.14 0.90
N ASP A 90 -10.46 2.76 1.80
CA ASP A 90 -10.89 3.93 2.56
C ASP A 90 -11.20 5.13 1.64
N ARG A 91 -10.37 5.36 0.61
CA ARG A 91 -10.55 6.46 -0.36
C ARG A 91 -11.65 6.15 -1.38
N LEU A 92 -11.57 4.98 -2.00
CA LEU A 92 -12.48 4.52 -3.06
C LEU A 92 -13.91 4.43 -2.53
N SER A 93 -14.12 3.81 -1.36
CA SER A 93 -15.46 3.68 -0.78
C SER A 93 -16.09 5.03 -0.45
N ALA A 94 -15.32 5.99 0.07
CA ALA A 94 -15.82 7.33 0.37
C ALA A 94 -16.19 8.10 -0.90
N GLN A 95 -15.40 7.98 -1.97
CA GLN A 95 -15.71 8.59 -3.27
C GLN A 95 -16.92 7.92 -3.93
N TYR A 96 -16.96 6.59 -3.90
CA TYR A 96 -18.07 5.79 -4.39
C TYR A 96 -19.38 6.16 -3.69
N ARG A 97 -19.40 6.24 -2.36
CA ARG A 97 -20.59 6.64 -1.60
C ARG A 97 -21.08 8.03 -2.00
N ARG A 98 -20.18 8.99 -2.23
CA ARG A 98 -20.53 10.35 -2.69
C ARG A 98 -21.11 10.35 -4.11
N ALA A 99 -20.54 9.57 -5.02
CA ALA A 99 -20.98 9.51 -6.41
C ALA A 99 -22.29 8.71 -6.59
N CYS A 100 -22.43 7.63 -5.84
CA CYS A 100 -23.42 6.59 -6.09
C CYS A 100 -24.59 6.58 -5.09
N GLY A 101 -24.34 7.08 -3.87
CA GLY A 101 -25.30 7.05 -2.75
C GLY A 101 -25.42 5.69 -2.06
N GLU A 102 -24.60 4.70 -2.41
CA GLU A 102 -24.60 3.35 -1.83
C GLU A 102 -23.21 2.95 -1.30
N GLN A 103 -23.14 1.93 -0.43
CA GLN A 103 -21.85 1.44 0.09
C GLN A 103 -21.11 0.64 -0.98
N LEU A 104 -19.78 0.77 -0.99
CA LEU A 104 -18.91 -0.13 -1.76
C LEU A 104 -18.88 -1.50 -1.08
N THR A 105 -19.17 -2.57 -1.83
CA THR A 105 -19.20 -3.93 -1.28
C THR A 105 -17.94 -4.69 -1.66
N VAL A 106 -17.17 -5.06 -0.63
CA VAL A 106 -16.02 -5.95 -0.75
C VAL A 106 -16.49 -7.38 -0.52
N THR A 107 -16.17 -8.29 -1.43
CA THR A 107 -16.55 -9.71 -1.38
C THR A 107 -15.37 -10.64 -1.05
N SER A 108 -14.13 -10.14 -1.13
CA SER A 108 -12.96 -10.88 -0.64
C SER A 108 -11.76 -9.97 -0.38
N LEU A 109 -10.92 -10.37 0.58
CA LEU A 109 -9.65 -9.72 0.93
C LEU A 109 -8.56 -10.81 1.05
N LEU A 110 -7.77 -10.82 2.12
CA LEU A 110 -6.84 -11.90 2.40
C LEU A 110 -7.55 -13.26 2.34
N ARG A 111 -7.00 -14.17 1.54
CA ARG A 111 -7.44 -15.56 1.50
C ARG A 111 -6.20 -16.43 1.64
N PRO A 112 -6.02 -17.16 2.76
CA PRO A 112 -4.87 -18.05 2.92
C PRO A 112 -4.80 -19.11 1.82
N GLN A 113 -3.61 -19.68 1.58
CA GLN A 113 -3.40 -20.71 0.56
C GLN A 113 -4.30 -21.94 0.81
N ASN A 114 -4.44 -22.38 2.06
CA ASN A 114 -5.29 -23.52 2.42
C ASN A 114 -6.81 -23.23 2.37
N ARG A 115 -7.21 -22.03 1.98
CA ARG A 115 -8.61 -21.61 1.81
C ARG A 115 -8.91 -21.13 0.38
N GLN A 116 -7.99 -21.32 -0.57
CA GLN A 116 -8.24 -20.94 -1.96
C GLN A 116 -9.38 -21.79 -2.55
N PRO A 117 -10.26 -21.21 -3.39
CA PRO A 117 -11.24 -22.00 -4.13
C PRO A 117 -10.53 -22.86 -5.18
N ALA A 118 -11.19 -23.95 -5.61
CA ALA A 118 -10.61 -24.92 -6.55
C ALA A 118 -10.18 -24.30 -7.90
N ASN A 119 -10.80 -23.19 -8.30
CA ASN A 119 -10.50 -22.47 -9.53
C ASN A 119 -9.52 -21.28 -9.33
N ALA A 120 -8.89 -21.15 -8.16
CA ALA A 120 -7.89 -20.11 -7.95
C ALA A 120 -6.64 -20.36 -8.81
N ALA A 121 -6.06 -19.29 -9.35
CA ALA A 121 -4.76 -19.37 -9.97
C ALA A 121 -3.68 -19.74 -8.94
N SER A 122 -2.73 -20.58 -9.32
CA SER A 122 -1.62 -20.99 -8.43
C SER A 122 -0.75 -19.82 -7.98
N ASN A 123 -0.69 -18.77 -8.78
CA ASN A 123 0.01 -17.51 -8.53
C ASN A 123 -0.93 -16.38 -8.03
N SER A 124 -2.06 -16.73 -7.40
CA SER A 124 -2.98 -15.77 -6.77
C SER A 124 -2.27 -14.89 -5.72
N VAL A 125 -2.59 -13.60 -5.68
CA VAL A 125 -2.04 -12.64 -4.70
C VAL A 125 -2.99 -12.34 -3.53
N HIS A 126 -4.14 -13.04 -3.44
CA HIS A 126 -4.96 -13.00 -2.23
C HIS A 126 -4.22 -13.46 -0.95
N PRO A 127 -3.41 -14.53 -0.97
CA PRO A 127 -2.62 -14.92 0.22
C PRO A 127 -1.58 -13.87 0.62
N ALA A 128 -1.13 -13.04 -0.33
CA ALA A 128 -0.25 -11.93 -0.06
C ALA A 128 -0.98 -10.71 0.55
N GLY A 129 -2.32 -10.72 0.63
CA GLY A 129 -3.12 -9.59 1.15
C GLY A 129 -3.13 -8.36 0.23
N MET A 130 -2.64 -8.52 -1.00
CA MET A 130 -2.46 -7.47 -2.01
C MET A 130 -3.70 -7.30 -2.90
N ALA A 131 -4.57 -8.33 -2.96
CA ALA A 131 -5.80 -8.33 -3.73
C ALA A 131 -7.05 -8.01 -2.90
N VAL A 132 -8.04 -7.43 -3.57
CA VAL A 132 -9.41 -7.26 -3.10
C VAL A 132 -10.40 -7.59 -4.21
N ASP A 133 -11.47 -8.29 -3.86
CA ASP A 133 -12.60 -8.54 -4.75
C ASP A 133 -13.75 -7.58 -4.43
N LEU A 134 -14.22 -6.86 -5.44
CA LEU A 134 -15.32 -5.90 -5.33
C LEU A 134 -16.55 -6.42 -6.07
N ARG A 135 -17.72 -6.28 -5.44
CA ARG A 135 -19.00 -6.58 -6.10
C ARG A 135 -19.21 -5.67 -7.30
N ILE A 136 -19.70 -6.23 -8.40
CA ILE A 136 -20.17 -5.43 -9.55
C ILE A 136 -21.47 -4.72 -9.14
N PRO A 137 -21.56 -3.38 -9.20
CA PRO A 137 -22.78 -2.67 -8.86
C PRO A 137 -23.93 -3.02 -9.80
N ASP A 138 -25.14 -3.19 -9.25
CA ASP A 138 -26.35 -3.46 -10.04
C ASP A 138 -26.76 -2.21 -10.85
N ARG A 139 -26.61 -1.03 -10.24
CA ARG A 139 -26.91 0.26 -10.88
C ARG A 139 -25.86 0.61 -11.93
N GLY A 140 -26.28 0.74 -13.19
CA GLY A 140 -25.39 1.00 -14.33
C GLY A 140 -24.51 2.26 -14.16
N ARG A 141 -25.05 3.34 -13.57
CA ARG A 141 -24.28 4.57 -13.28
C ARG A 141 -23.14 4.32 -12.29
N CYS A 142 -23.39 3.54 -11.25
CA CYS A 142 -22.43 3.24 -10.19
C CYS A 142 -21.35 2.28 -10.69
N ARG A 143 -21.76 1.30 -11.51
CA ARG A 143 -20.86 0.41 -12.23
C ARG A 143 -19.92 1.18 -13.14
N SER A 144 -20.47 2.07 -13.98
CA SER A 144 -19.67 2.89 -14.90
C SER A 144 -18.68 3.77 -14.15
N TRP A 145 -19.11 4.40 -13.05
CA TRP A 145 -18.23 5.20 -12.21
C TRP A 145 -17.08 4.37 -11.62
N LEU A 146 -17.39 3.18 -11.09
CA LEU A 146 -16.38 2.30 -10.49
C LEU A 146 -15.39 1.79 -11.55
N GLU A 147 -15.88 1.31 -12.69
CA GLU A 147 -15.05 0.83 -13.79
C GLU A 147 -14.11 1.94 -14.31
N GLN A 148 -14.64 3.15 -14.56
CA GLN A 148 -13.81 4.29 -14.98
C GLN A 148 -12.75 4.66 -13.94
N THR A 149 -13.11 4.63 -12.66
CA THR A 149 -12.17 4.94 -11.57
C THR A 149 -11.05 3.89 -11.48
N LEU A 150 -11.40 2.60 -11.54
CA LEU A 150 -10.42 1.51 -11.48
C LEU A 150 -9.50 1.51 -12.71
N LEU A 151 -10.05 1.71 -13.91
CA LEU A 151 -9.26 1.81 -15.14
C LEU A 151 -8.31 3.02 -15.13
N SER A 152 -8.73 4.14 -14.56
CA SER A 152 -7.86 5.32 -14.38
C SER A 152 -6.67 5.04 -13.46
N LEU A 153 -6.92 4.34 -12.35
CA LEU A 153 -5.85 3.90 -11.43
C LEU A 153 -4.94 2.85 -12.09
N GLU A 154 -5.49 1.90 -12.85
CA GLU A 154 -4.71 0.95 -13.64
C GLU A 154 -3.80 1.66 -14.66
N GLY A 155 -4.32 2.66 -15.37
CA GLY A 155 -3.54 3.48 -16.31
C GLY A 155 -2.43 4.29 -15.65
N SER A 156 -2.58 4.59 -14.35
CA SER A 156 -1.53 5.23 -13.55
C SER A 156 -0.48 4.23 -13.05
N GLY A 157 -0.65 2.93 -13.33
CA GLY A 157 0.29 1.87 -12.95
C GLY A 157 0.30 1.57 -11.44
N VAL A 158 -0.78 1.88 -10.72
CA VAL A 158 -0.84 1.73 -9.25
C VAL A 158 -1.61 0.51 -8.78
N LEU A 159 -2.35 -0.12 -9.69
CA LEU A 159 -3.07 -1.37 -9.48
C LEU A 159 -3.28 -2.06 -10.82
N ASP A 160 -3.75 -3.29 -10.76
CA ASP A 160 -4.26 -4.07 -11.89
C ASP A 160 -5.71 -4.45 -11.59
N VAL A 161 -6.60 -4.40 -12.59
CA VAL A 161 -8.02 -4.72 -12.41
C VAL A 161 -8.55 -5.66 -13.49
N THR A 162 -9.18 -6.74 -13.03
CA THR A 162 -9.85 -7.70 -13.89
C THR A 162 -11.32 -7.84 -13.51
N ARG A 163 -12.21 -7.85 -14.50
CA ARG A 163 -13.62 -8.24 -14.30
C ARG A 163 -13.75 -9.74 -14.48
N GLU A 164 -13.93 -10.44 -13.37
CA GLU A 164 -14.16 -11.88 -13.33
C GLU A 164 -15.60 -12.22 -13.74
N ARG A 165 -15.78 -13.41 -14.33
CA ARG A 165 -17.08 -13.87 -14.83
C ARG A 165 -17.79 -14.81 -13.87
N TRP A 166 -17.06 -15.63 -13.13
CA TRP A 166 -17.63 -16.73 -12.35
C TRP A 166 -16.91 -16.93 -11.00
N PRO A 167 -17.47 -16.43 -9.89
CA PRO A 167 -18.61 -15.51 -9.82
C PRO A 167 -18.26 -14.11 -10.38
N PRO A 168 -19.25 -13.29 -10.81
CA PRO A 168 -18.96 -11.94 -11.30
C PRO A 168 -18.48 -10.99 -10.19
N HIS A 169 -17.26 -10.48 -10.30
CA HIS A 169 -16.68 -9.47 -9.41
C HIS A 169 -15.54 -8.72 -10.13
N TYR A 170 -15.06 -7.63 -9.54
CA TYR A 170 -13.77 -7.05 -9.94
C TYR A 170 -12.70 -7.59 -9.02
N HIS A 171 -11.69 -8.26 -9.58
CA HIS A 171 -10.46 -8.58 -8.90
C HIS A 171 -9.50 -7.40 -9.06
N VAL A 172 -9.03 -6.83 -7.95
CA VAL A 172 -8.14 -5.66 -7.94
C VAL A 172 -6.88 -6.00 -7.15
N ALA A 173 -5.72 -5.95 -7.79
CA ALA A 173 -4.42 -6.12 -7.14
C ALA A 173 -3.71 -4.78 -7.01
N VAL A 174 -3.43 -4.33 -5.78
CA VAL A 174 -2.87 -3.00 -5.52
C VAL A 174 -1.35 -3.06 -5.43
N PHE A 175 -0.67 -2.27 -6.24
CA PHE A 175 0.80 -2.17 -6.20
C PHE A 175 1.19 -1.21 -5.08
N THR A 176 1.66 -1.75 -3.95
CA THR A 176 1.76 -1.02 -2.68
C THR A 176 2.57 0.26 -2.80
N THR A 177 3.83 0.17 -3.25
CA THR A 177 4.69 1.35 -3.40
C THR A 177 4.17 2.35 -4.45
N PRO A 178 3.81 1.93 -5.67
CA PRO A 178 3.20 2.83 -6.66
C PRO A 178 1.96 3.56 -6.13
N TYR A 179 1.04 2.86 -5.46
CA TYR A 179 -0.19 3.46 -4.96
C TYR A 179 0.05 4.46 -3.84
N GLN A 180 0.99 4.16 -2.93
CA GLN A 180 1.39 5.11 -1.88
C GLN A 180 1.98 6.38 -2.48
N ASN A 181 2.88 6.25 -3.46
CA ASN A 181 3.49 7.40 -4.15
C ASN A 181 2.44 8.21 -4.91
N TYR A 182 1.50 7.54 -5.58
CA TYR A 182 0.39 8.21 -6.25
C TYR A 182 -0.49 9.01 -5.28
N VAL A 183 -0.83 8.43 -4.13
CA VAL A 183 -1.59 9.17 -3.12
C VAL A 183 -0.78 10.33 -2.56
N ALA A 184 0.51 10.15 -2.31
CA ALA A 184 1.39 11.21 -1.82
C ALA A 184 1.45 12.40 -2.80
N ALA A 185 1.63 12.13 -4.09
CA ALA A 185 1.69 13.16 -5.14
C ALA A 185 0.37 13.93 -5.31
N LEU A 186 -0.78 13.30 -5.01
CA LEU A 186 -2.09 13.98 -5.03
C LEU A 186 -2.33 14.89 -3.81
N THR A 187 -1.42 14.92 -2.85
CA THR A 187 -1.69 15.45 -1.50
C THR A 187 -0.76 16.57 -1.06
N ASP A 188 -0.41 17.46 -1.99
CA ASP A 188 0.49 18.60 -1.80
C ASP A 188 -0.05 19.72 -0.85
N SER A 189 -0.76 19.34 0.19
CA SER A 189 -1.32 20.21 1.22
C SER A 189 -1.46 19.42 2.53
N ASN A 190 -1.02 19.99 3.64
CA ASN A 190 -1.19 19.49 5.01
C ASN A 190 -2.63 19.00 5.24
N ARG A 191 -2.85 17.67 5.36
CA ARG A 191 -4.20 17.09 5.45
C ARG A 191 -4.57 16.83 6.90
N GLU A 192 -5.85 16.91 7.23
CA GLU A 192 -6.35 16.44 8.53
C GLU A 192 -6.95 15.03 8.39
N TYR A 193 -6.55 14.09 9.27
CA TYR A 193 -7.12 12.76 9.42
C TYR A 193 -7.92 12.67 10.73
N ARG A 194 -9.16 12.19 10.67
CA ARG A 194 -9.97 11.95 11.87
C ARG A 194 -9.87 10.48 12.30
N VAL A 195 -9.28 10.24 13.46
CA VAL A 195 -9.09 8.92 14.09
C VAL A 195 -10.42 8.18 14.19
N ARG A 196 -10.42 6.93 13.71
CA ARG A 196 -11.57 6.02 13.70
C ARG A 196 -11.37 4.92 14.74
N ARG A 197 -12.46 4.20 15.01
CA ARG A 197 -12.43 3.05 15.92
C ARG A 197 -11.47 1.99 15.38
N GLY A 198 -10.49 1.63 16.21
CA GLY A 198 -9.50 0.61 15.88
C GLY A 198 -8.26 1.11 15.15
N ASP A 199 -8.12 2.41 14.92
CA ASP A 199 -6.89 2.97 14.35
C ASP A 199 -5.76 2.99 15.40
N SER A 200 -4.53 2.79 14.93
CA SER A 200 -3.28 3.16 15.62
C SER A 200 -2.50 4.23 14.85
N LEU A 201 -1.60 4.96 15.52
CA LEU A 201 -0.74 5.94 14.84
C LEU A 201 0.11 5.30 13.74
N TRP A 202 0.60 4.09 13.99
CA TRP A 202 1.39 3.34 13.03
C TRP A 202 0.58 3.05 11.75
N GLU A 203 -0.65 2.56 11.91
CA GLU A 203 -1.55 2.29 10.79
C GLU A 203 -1.89 3.55 10.01
N ILE A 204 -2.17 4.65 10.71
CA ILE A 204 -2.47 5.94 10.08
C ILE A 204 -1.25 6.44 9.31
N ALA A 205 -0.05 6.39 9.90
CA ALA A 205 1.18 6.81 9.23
C ALA A 205 1.42 6.02 7.94
N GLN A 206 1.34 4.68 8.02
CA GLN A 206 1.51 3.80 6.86
C GLN A 206 0.43 4.02 5.79
N THR A 207 -0.81 4.23 6.22
CA THR A 207 -1.96 4.54 5.34
C THR A 207 -1.76 5.88 4.66
N MET A 208 -1.21 6.88 5.36
CA MET A 208 -1.03 8.22 4.81
C MET A 208 0.31 8.42 4.11
N GLY A 209 1.17 7.40 4.07
CA GLY A 209 2.48 7.44 3.42
C GLY A 209 3.52 8.29 4.16
N VAL A 210 3.28 8.63 5.43
CA VAL A 210 4.18 9.45 6.25
C VAL A 210 4.89 8.58 7.28
N SER A 211 6.04 9.02 7.79
CA SER A 211 6.67 8.27 8.89
C SER A 211 5.89 8.48 10.19
N LEU A 212 5.90 7.46 11.06
CA LEU A 212 5.31 7.56 12.40
C LEU A 212 5.92 8.73 13.20
N ALA A 213 7.23 8.96 13.03
CA ALA A 213 7.94 10.06 13.68
C ALA A 213 7.41 11.42 13.19
N GLN A 214 7.26 11.61 11.87
CA GLN A 214 6.69 12.84 11.30
C GLN A 214 5.24 13.05 11.75
N LEU A 215 4.43 11.99 11.76
CA LEU A 215 3.05 12.04 12.22
C LEU A 215 2.96 12.45 13.70
N ARG A 216 3.80 11.87 14.56
CA ARG A 216 3.89 12.24 15.98
C ARG A 216 4.35 13.68 16.17
N ALA A 217 5.42 14.07 15.47
CA ALA A 217 6.03 15.39 15.59
C ALA A 217 5.03 16.50 15.25
N VAL A 218 4.34 16.40 14.11
CA VAL A 218 3.39 17.44 13.68
C VAL A 218 2.15 17.52 14.58
N ASN A 219 1.84 16.46 15.34
CA ASN A 219 0.70 16.40 16.24
C ASN A 219 1.08 16.53 17.73
N GLY A 220 2.35 16.73 18.06
CA GLY A 220 2.82 16.82 19.45
C GLY A 220 2.56 15.56 20.28
N ILE A 221 2.62 14.37 19.68
CA ILE A 221 2.31 13.10 20.37
C ILE A 221 3.60 12.39 20.83
N SER A 222 3.79 12.30 22.14
CA SER A 222 4.87 11.56 22.80
C SER A 222 4.41 10.14 23.19
N GLY A 223 4.01 9.32 22.21
CA GLY A 223 3.56 7.95 22.45
C GLY A 223 2.68 7.39 21.32
N ASP A 224 1.91 6.34 21.64
CA ASP A 224 0.99 5.67 20.70
C ASP A 224 -0.49 5.95 20.95
N LEU A 225 -0.82 6.63 22.04
CA LEU A 225 -2.20 6.86 22.44
C LEU A 225 -2.87 7.89 21.52
N ILE A 226 -3.97 7.49 20.89
CA ILE A 226 -4.88 8.35 20.14
C ILE A 226 -6.34 8.04 20.51
N ASN A 227 -7.19 9.05 20.44
CA ASN A 227 -8.59 8.94 20.80
C ASN A 227 -9.49 8.91 19.56
N ILE A 228 -10.55 8.10 19.59
CA ILE A 228 -11.56 8.08 18.52
C ILE A 228 -12.11 9.49 18.33
N GLY A 229 -12.12 9.97 17.09
CA GLY A 229 -12.58 11.30 16.73
C GLY A 229 -11.50 12.39 16.81
N GLN A 230 -10.32 12.10 17.37
CA GLN A 230 -9.17 13.00 17.35
C GLN A 230 -8.79 13.36 15.91
N ARG A 231 -8.39 14.60 15.69
CA ARG A 231 -7.91 15.10 14.39
C ARG A 231 -6.39 15.13 14.42
N LEU A 232 -5.77 14.45 13.46
CA LEU A 232 -4.33 14.41 13.26
C LEU A 232 -3.97 15.19 11.99
N GLN A 233 -3.05 16.13 12.11
CA GLN A 233 -2.38 16.73 10.97
C GLN A 233 -1.47 15.68 10.32
N ILE A 234 -1.58 15.55 9.01
CA ILE A 234 -0.81 14.63 8.19
C ILE A 234 0.19 15.48 7.42
N PRO A 235 1.49 15.34 7.72
CA PRO A 235 2.51 16.16 7.09
C PRO A 235 2.53 15.90 5.59
N ALA A 236 2.68 16.95 4.80
CA ALA A 236 2.92 16.81 3.37
C ALA A 236 4.30 16.16 3.15
N ILE A 237 4.37 15.18 2.26
CA ILE A 237 5.65 14.67 1.78
C ILE A 237 6.18 15.72 0.80
N ALA A 238 7.01 16.64 1.27
CA ALA A 238 7.64 17.61 0.39
C ALA A 238 8.48 16.84 -0.64
N SER A 239 7.96 16.75 -1.87
CA SER A 239 8.70 16.25 -3.02
C SER A 239 9.70 17.31 -3.41
N ASN A 240 10.85 17.38 -2.73
CA ASN A 240 11.93 18.26 -3.14
C ASN A 240 13.16 17.45 -3.53
N THR A 241 13.29 17.34 -4.85
CA THR A 241 14.53 17.31 -5.61
C THR A 241 15.69 17.98 -4.86
N ALA A 242 16.77 17.22 -4.66
CA ALA A 242 18.14 17.61 -4.32
C ALA A 242 18.35 18.71 -3.25
N VAL A 243 18.98 18.34 -2.12
CA VAL A 243 20.34 18.79 -1.73
C VAL A 243 20.63 18.43 -0.25
N SER A 244 21.81 17.83 -0.09
CA SER A 244 22.69 17.79 1.09
C SER A 244 22.41 16.87 2.28
N ALA A 245 23.35 15.93 2.42
CA ALA A 245 23.79 15.28 3.64
C ALA A 245 23.77 16.21 4.86
N GLY A 246 23.22 15.71 5.97
CA GLY A 246 23.31 16.38 7.27
C GLY A 246 22.01 16.48 8.05
N THR A 247 21.12 15.49 7.98
CA THR A 247 20.11 15.31 9.03
C THR A 247 20.55 14.13 9.89
N THR A 248 20.84 14.40 11.16
CA THR A 248 21.01 13.35 12.17
C THR A 248 19.69 12.59 12.26
N ILE A 249 19.62 11.45 11.57
CA ILE A 249 18.52 10.51 11.72
C ILE A 249 18.71 9.86 13.10
N ASP A 250 17.77 10.10 14.00
CA ASP A 250 17.79 9.48 15.32
C ASP A 250 17.73 7.96 15.21
N LYS A 251 18.63 7.29 15.94
CA LYS A 251 18.66 5.83 16.05
C LYS A 251 17.45 5.39 16.87
N ILE A 252 16.72 4.40 16.38
CA ILE A 252 15.61 3.77 17.08
C ILE A 252 16.08 2.45 17.66
N GLU A 253 15.72 2.17 18.91
CA GLU A 253 15.88 0.84 19.51
C GLU A 253 14.72 -0.06 19.10
N TYR A 254 15.04 -1.20 18.50
CA TYR A 254 14.09 -2.20 18.06
C TYR A 254 14.34 -3.55 18.71
N THR A 255 13.41 -4.03 19.52
CA THR A 255 13.45 -5.38 20.09
C THR A 255 12.91 -6.40 19.09
N VAL A 256 13.77 -7.33 18.66
CA VAL A 256 13.45 -8.44 17.77
C VAL A 256 12.34 -9.29 18.37
N ARG A 257 11.31 -9.55 17.57
CA ARG A 257 10.17 -10.39 17.90
C ARG A 257 10.26 -11.73 17.18
N ARG A 258 9.51 -12.72 17.67
CA ARG A 258 9.43 -14.03 17.03
C ARG A 258 9.04 -13.90 15.54
N GLY A 259 9.84 -14.49 14.67
CA GLY A 259 9.65 -14.48 13.22
C GLY A 259 10.25 -13.26 12.50
N ASP A 260 10.96 -12.36 13.18
CA ASP A 260 11.67 -11.26 12.53
C ASP A 260 12.82 -11.74 11.65
N SER A 261 13.09 -10.97 10.60
CA SER A 261 14.29 -11.07 9.78
C SER A 261 14.88 -9.68 9.59
N LEU A 262 16.19 -9.59 9.37
CA LEU A 262 16.83 -8.30 9.09
C LEU A 262 16.23 -7.61 7.87
N TRP A 263 15.82 -8.38 6.87
CA TRP A 263 15.14 -7.85 5.70
C TRP A 263 13.81 -7.19 6.06
N ARG A 264 13.01 -7.82 6.91
CA ARG A 264 11.71 -7.30 7.37
C ARG A 264 11.87 -6.05 8.24
N ILE A 265 12.90 -6.01 9.07
CA ILE A 265 13.22 -4.84 9.90
C ILE A 265 13.76 -3.70 9.02
N ALA A 266 14.66 -4.01 8.08
CA ALA A 266 15.18 -3.05 7.11
C ALA A 266 14.04 -2.37 6.35
N ARG A 267 13.10 -3.17 5.84
CA ARG A 267 11.92 -2.66 5.15
C ARG A 267 11.03 -1.80 6.06
N ARG A 268 10.78 -2.24 7.29
CA ARG A 268 9.97 -1.50 8.28
C ARG A 268 10.49 -0.08 8.53
N TYR A 269 11.81 0.07 8.59
CA TYR A 269 12.45 1.34 8.87
C TYR A 269 12.98 2.02 7.60
N ASN A 270 12.57 1.56 6.41
CA ASN A 270 13.05 2.07 5.13
C ASN A 270 14.59 2.16 5.03
N THR A 271 15.30 1.22 5.65
CA THR A 271 16.77 1.13 5.66
C THR A 271 17.22 -0.15 4.93
N SER A 272 18.52 -0.45 4.93
CA SER A 272 19.05 -1.68 4.32
C SER A 272 19.46 -2.70 5.38
N VAL A 273 19.40 -3.99 5.02
CA VAL A 273 19.95 -5.09 5.84
C VAL A 273 21.41 -4.80 6.18
N ALA A 274 22.20 -4.41 5.18
CA ALA A 274 23.61 -4.06 5.37
C ALA A 274 23.81 -2.90 6.36
N GLN A 275 22.92 -1.92 6.39
CA GLN A 275 22.97 -0.82 7.35
C GLN A 275 22.63 -1.29 8.76
N ILE A 276 21.59 -2.11 8.93
CA ILE A 276 21.26 -2.69 10.25
C ILE A 276 22.40 -3.58 10.74
N MET A 277 22.97 -4.44 9.89
CA MET A 277 24.08 -5.31 10.25
C MET A 277 25.30 -4.51 10.70
N ARG A 278 25.71 -3.50 9.90
CA ARG A 278 26.84 -2.63 10.25
C ARG A 278 26.59 -1.84 11.53
N GLN A 279 25.38 -1.33 11.73
CA GLN A 279 25.03 -0.54 12.90
C GLN A 279 25.02 -1.36 14.20
N ASN A 280 24.75 -2.66 14.09
CA ASN A 280 24.63 -3.58 15.23
C ASN A 280 25.77 -4.60 15.32
N ASN A 281 26.81 -4.44 14.51
CA ASN A 281 27.95 -5.35 14.42
C ASN A 281 27.53 -6.83 14.24
N LEU A 282 26.52 -7.08 13.40
CA LEU A 282 26.04 -8.44 13.11
C LEU A 282 26.87 -9.07 12.00
N ASN A 283 27.30 -10.31 12.23
CA ASN A 283 28.06 -11.11 11.26
C ASN A 283 27.18 -12.10 10.47
N SER A 284 25.89 -12.21 10.81
CA SER A 284 24.90 -13.03 10.11
C SER A 284 23.52 -12.37 10.16
N ASP A 285 22.56 -12.93 9.42
CA ASP A 285 21.16 -12.52 9.36
C ASP A 285 20.24 -13.24 10.36
N VAL A 286 20.82 -14.09 11.20
CA VAL A 286 20.13 -14.79 12.28
C VAL A 286 19.84 -13.80 13.40
N LEU A 287 18.57 -13.73 13.82
CA LEU A 287 18.11 -12.86 14.88
C LEU A 287 17.56 -13.67 16.05
N GLU A 288 17.88 -13.25 17.27
CA GLU A 288 17.36 -13.86 18.50
C GLU A 288 16.15 -13.08 19.01
N VAL A 289 15.10 -13.78 19.45
CA VAL A 289 13.94 -13.12 20.06
C VAL A 289 14.40 -12.35 21.30
N ASN A 290 13.93 -11.10 21.43
CA ASN A 290 14.33 -10.11 22.42
C ASN A 290 15.71 -9.45 22.21
N GLN A 291 16.44 -9.77 21.14
CA GLN A 291 17.63 -9.02 20.74
C GLN A 291 17.26 -7.55 20.46
N VAL A 292 18.05 -6.59 20.96
CA VAL A 292 17.83 -5.17 20.68
C VAL A 292 18.73 -4.72 19.54
N LEU A 293 18.14 -4.15 18.50
CA LEU A 293 18.82 -3.59 17.34
C LEU A 293 18.67 -2.06 17.33
N GLN A 294 19.78 -1.37 17.17
CA GLN A 294 19.83 0.04 16.79
C GLN A 294 19.53 0.14 15.29
N VAL A 295 18.41 0.77 14.93
CA VAL A 295 17.99 0.93 13.54
C VAL A 295 17.93 2.41 13.21
N THR A 296 18.69 2.82 12.20
CA THR A 296 18.59 4.17 11.62
C THR A 296 17.62 4.11 10.45
N PRO A 297 16.44 4.75 10.52
CA PRO A 297 15.51 4.79 9.40
C PRO A 297 16.14 5.41 8.16
N GLY A 298 15.86 4.88 6.97
CA GLY A 298 16.33 5.54 5.76
C GLY A 298 15.40 6.66 5.35
N SER A 299 16.00 7.71 4.76
CA SER A 299 15.28 8.79 4.11
C SER A 299 14.46 8.22 2.96
N SER A 300 13.15 8.48 2.94
CA SER A 300 12.30 8.17 1.79
C SER A 300 12.88 8.85 0.55
N SER A 301 13.41 8.06 -0.38
CA SER A 301 13.87 8.52 -1.70
C SER A 301 12.78 8.27 -2.73
#